data_AF-C3UZM7-F1
#
_entry.id   AF-C3UZM7-F1
#
_cell.length_a   1.000
_cell.length_b   1.000
_cell.length_c   1.000
_cell.angle_alpha   90.00
_cell.angle_beta   90.00
_cell.angle_gamma   90.00
#
_symmetry.space_group_name_H-M   'P 1'
#
loop_
_entity.id
_entity.type
_entity.pdbx_description
1 polymer ?
#
loop_
_entity_poly.entity_id
_entity_poly.type
_entity_poly.pdbx_seq_one_letter_code
_entity_poly.pdbx_strand_id
1 'polypeptide(L)'
;ESNPDFVVEVVSLFFEDSEKLLNDLSRALDQQNVDFKRVDSHVHQLKGSSSSIGAQRVKNACIAFRNYCEEQNTDACLSCLQQVKQEYSLAKSKLE
;
A
#
# COMPACT_ATOMS: atom_id res chain seq x y z
N GLU A 1 21.70 16.49 18.00
CA GLU A 1 20.94 17.38 17.11
C GLU A 1 19.62 16.69 16.81
N SER A 2 18.49 17.30 17.11
CA SER A 2 17.16 16.72 16.86
C SER A 2 16.48 17.59 15.82
N ASN A 3 16.18 17.05 14.65
CA ASN A 3 15.30 17.69 13.68
C ASN A 3 13.85 17.47 14.18
N PRO A 4 13.17 18.50 14.72
CA PRO A 4 11.83 18.36 15.27
C PRO A 4 10.79 18.00 14.20
N ASP A 5 11.07 18.29 12.93
CA ASP A 5 10.14 18.08 11.80
C ASP A 5 10.35 16.72 11.11
N PHE A 6 11.42 15.99 11.45
CA PHE A 6 11.78 14.73 10.79
C PHE A 6 10.63 13.72 10.74
N VAL A 7 9.87 13.60 11.84
CA VAL A 7 8.73 12.67 11.89
C VAL A 7 7.63 13.10 10.92
N VAL A 8 7.34 14.40 10.85
CA VAL A 8 6.32 14.96 9.94
C VAL A 8 6.75 14.74 8.50
N GLU A 9 8.00 15.05 8.16
CA GLU A 9 8.55 14.84 6.81
C GLU A 9 8.46 13.37 6.36
N VAL A 10 8.82 12.43 7.25
CA VAL A 10 8.74 10.99 6.96
C VAL A 10 7.28 10.53 6.79
N VAL A 11 6.35 11.05 7.58
CA VAL A 11 4.92 10.75 7.47
C VAL A 11 4.34 11.29 6.17
N SER A 12 4.62 12.54 5.80
CA SER A 12 4.17 13.13 4.54
C SER A 12 4.72 12.36 3.33
N LEU A 13 6.02 12.06 3.32
CA LEU A 13 6.64 11.28 2.24
C LEU A 13 6.01 9.89 2.10
N PHE A 14 5.74 9.22 3.23
CA PHE A 14 5.04 7.94 3.23
C PHE A 14 3.67 8.05 2.55
N PHE A 15 2.87 9.07 2.87
CA PHE A 15 1.53 9.22 2.30
C PHE A 15 1.54 9.58 0.82
N GLU A 16 2.46 10.44 0.38
CA GLU A 16 2.67 10.78 -1.03
C GLU A 16 3.06 9.56 -1.87
N ASP A 17 4.04 8.79 -1.40
CA ASP A 17 4.53 7.62 -2.13
C ASP A 17 3.51 6.48 -2.12
N SER A 18 2.80 6.29 -1.01
CA SER A 18 1.72 5.32 -0.92
C SER A 18 0.56 5.66 -1.85
N GLU A 19 0.21 6.93 -2.03
CA GLU A 19 -0.84 7.34 -2.97
C GLU A 19 -0.47 6.99 -4.42
N LYS A 20 0.78 7.25 -4.83
CA LYS A 20 1.30 6.85 -6.14
C LYS A 20 1.20 5.32 -6.32
N LEU A 21 1.63 4.55 -5.32
CA LEU A 21 1.56 3.08 -5.36
C LEU A 21 0.14 2.55 -5.45
N LEU A 22 -0.81 3.12 -4.70
CA LEU A 22 -2.21 2.71 -4.74
C LEU A 22 -2.86 3.02 -6.10
N ASN A 23 -2.47 4.13 -6.74
CA ASN A 23 -2.92 4.47 -8.08
C ASN A 23 -2.32 3.52 -9.13
N ASP A 24 -1.04 3.19 -9.02
CA ASP A 24 -0.38 2.23 -9.91
C ASP A 24 -0.97 0.82 -9.77
N LEU A 25 -1.25 0.37 -8.54
CA LEU A 25 -1.95 -0.88 -8.27
C LEU A 25 -3.35 -0.91 -8.88
N SER A 26 -4.10 0.19 -8.74
CA SER A 26 -5.43 0.32 -9.34
C SER A 26 -5.36 0.17 -10.86
N ARG A 27 -4.42 0.87 -11.50
CA ARG A 27 -4.22 0.80 -12.94
C ARG A 27 -3.76 -0.59 -13.40
N ALA A 28 -2.89 -1.26 -12.65
CA ALA A 28 -2.40 -2.59 -13.00
C ALA A 28 -3.51 -3.66 -12.92
N LEU A 29 -4.40 -3.56 -11.95
CA LEU A 29 -5.52 -4.50 -11.77
C LEU A 29 -6.70 -4.24 -12.72
N ASP A 30 -6.82 -3.04 -13.28
CA ASP A 30 -7.86 -2.69 -14.27
C ASP A 30 -7.52 -3.18 -15.70
N GLN A 31 -6.31 -3.70 -15.92
CA GLN A 31 -5.89 -4.21 -17.23
C GLN A 31 -6.53 -5.56 -17.54
N GLN A 32 -6.84 -5.81 -18.82
CA GLN A 32 -7.36 -7.11 -19.29
C GLN A 32 -6.40 -8.27 -18.97
N ASN A 33 -5.08 -8.02 -19.03
CA ASN A 33 -4.05 -8.99 -18.67
C ASN A 33 -3.21 -8.39 -17.53
N VAL A 34 -3.51 -8.81 -16.31
CA VAL A 34 -2.85 -8.31 -15.10
C VAL A 34 -1.43 -8.86 -15.00
N ASP A 35 -0.44 -7.98 -14.88
CA ASP A 35 0.93 -8.36 -14.52
C ASP A 35 1.05 -8.53 -13.00
N PHE A 36 0.78 -9.75 -12.53
CA PHE A 36 0.83 -10.07 -11.09
C PHE A 36 2.22 -9.91 -10.47
N LYS A 37 3.31 -9.98 -11.25
CA LYS A 37 4.67 -9.72 -10.71
C LYS A 37 4.84 -8.24 -10.37
N ARG A 38 4.32 -7.36 -11.24
CA ARG A 38 4.30 -5.92 -10.99
C ARG A 38 3.40 -5.57 -9.81
N VAL A 39 2.21 -6.18 -9.72
CA VAL A 39 1.31 -6.01 -8.58
C VAL A 39 2.00 -6.45 -7.28
N ASP A 40 2.58 -7.65 -7.21
CA ASP A 40 3.29 -8.13 -6.01
C ASP A 40 4.42 -7.19 -5.60
N SER A 41 5.20 -6.66 -6.57
CA SER A 41 6.27 -5.71 -6.29
C SER A 41 5.76 -4.43 -5.61
N HIS A 42 4.67 -3.85 -6.12
CA HIS A 42 4.06 -2.66 -5.51
C HIS A 42 3.47 -2.94 -4.13
N VAL A 43 2.79 -4.08 -3.95
CA VAL A 43 2.26 -4.49 -2.64
C VAL A 43 3.40 -4.75 -1.64
N HIS A 44 4.50 -5.35 -2.08
CA HIS A 44 5.67 -5.59 -1.24
C HIS A 44 6.30 -4.28 -0.77
N GLN A 45 6.44 -3.31 -1.68
CA GLN A 45 6.94 -1.98 -1.34
C GLN A 45 6.06 -1.29 -0.31
N LEU A 46 4.74 -1.29 -0.53
CA LEU A 46 3.77 -0.68 0.40
C LEU A 46 3.76 -1.38 1.76
N LYS A 47 3.92 -2.71 1.80
CA LYS A 47 4.10 -3.47 3.05
C LYS A 47 5.31 -3.00 3.82
N GLY A 48 6.44 -2.82 3.14
CA GLY A 48 7.71 -2.38 3.72
C GLY A 48 7.61 -0.98 4.33
N SER A 49 7.13 -0.02 3.54
CA SER A 49 6.98 1.38 3.99
C SER A 49 5.94 1.53 5.10
N SER A 50 4.84 0.76 5.04
CA SER A 50 3.85 0.75 6.13
C SER A 50 4.44 0.20 7.43
N SER A 51 5.34 -0.79 7.33
CA SER A 51 6.02 -1.33 8.51
C SER A 51 6.99 -0.34 9.13
N SER A 52 7.71 0.47 8.34
CA SER A 52 8.69 1.43 8.86
C SER A 52 8.05 2.59 9.63
N ILE A 53 6.80 2.93 9.33
CA ILE A 53 6.07 4.02 9.99
C ILE A 53 5.05 3.56 11.03
N GLY A 54 4.96 2.25 11.27
CA GLY A 54 4.04 1.69 12.25
C GLY A 54 2.58 1.59 11.78
N ALA A 55 2.28 1.77 10.49
CA ALA A 55 0.94 1.59 9.90
C ALA A 55 0.56 0.09 9.79
N GLN A 56 0.38 -0.57 10.94
CA GLN A 56 0.22 -2.04 11.03
C GLN A 56 -1.01 -2.57 10.26
N ARG A 57 -2.12 -1.82 10.22
CA ARG A 57 -3.32 -2.27 9.50
C ARG A 57 -3.09 -2.31 7.98
N VAL A 58 -2.44 -1.28 7.43
CA VAL A 58 -2.05 -1.24 6.00
C VAL A 58 -1.08 -2.37 5.69
N LYS A 59 -0.05 -2.56 6.52
CA LYS A 59 0.91 -3.68 6.40
C LYS A 59 0.20 -5.03 6.37
N ASN A 60 -0.72 -5.28 7.30
CA ASN A 60 -1.41 -6.57 7.39
C ASN A 60 -2.31 -6.84 6.18
N ALA A 61 -3.02 -5.82 5.69
CA ALA A 61 -3.78 -5.93 4.45
C ALA A 61 -2.88 -6.24 3.24
N CYS A 62 -1.67 -5.66 3.18
CA CYS A 62 -0.69 -6.00 2.14
C CYS A 62 -0.21 -7.46 2.21
N ILE A 63 -0.10 -8.07 3.40
CA ILE A 63 0.27 -9.48 3.53
C ILE A 63 -0.77 -10.38 2.86
N ALA A 64 -2.05 -10.16 3.13
CA ALA A 64 -3.14 -10.91 2.50
C ALA A 64 -3.14 -10.72 0.98
N PHE A 65 -2.94 -9.48 0.52
CA PHE A 65 -2.89 -9.15 -0.90
C PHE A 65 -1.77 -9.92 -1.63
N ARG A 66 -0.56 -10.02 -1.06
CA ARG A 66 0.54 -10.77 -1.71
C ARG A 66 0.19 -12.24 -1.97
N ASN A 67 -0.50 -12.90 -1.05
CA ASN A 67 -0.93 -14.30 -1.25
C ASN A 67 -1.83 -14.42 -2.50
N TYR A 68 -2.76 -13.48 -2.70
CA TYR A 68 -3.63 -13.49 -3.88
C TYR A 68 -2.91 -13.09 -5.18
N CYS A 69 -1.78 -12.37 -5.09
CA CYS A 69 -0.93 -12.12 -6.24
C CYS A 69 -0.26 -13.43 -6.71
N GLU A 70 0.18 -14.27 -5.78
CA GLU A 70 0.78 -15.59 -6.08
C GLU A 70 -0.25 -16.55 -6.68
N GLU A 71 -1.49 -16.51 -6.20
CA GLU A 71 -2.63 -17.26 -6.74
C GLU A 71 -3.16 -16.69 -8.07
N GLN A 72 -2.68 -15.52 -8.50
CA GLN A 72 -3.17 -14.79 -9.68
C GLN A 72 -4.68 -14.56 -9.68
N ASN A 73 -5.25 -14.30 -8.50
CA ASN A 73 -6.68 -14.08 -8.33
C ASN A 73 -7.01 -12.59 -8.39
N THR A 74 -7.46 -12.11 -9.55
CA THR A 74 -7.77 -10.69 -9.78
C THR A 74 -8.87 -10.16 -8.86
N ASP A 75 -9.97 -10.91 -8.68
CA ASP A 75 -11.11 -10.48 -7.84
C ASP A 75 -10.70 -10.33 -6.36
N ALA A 76 -9.91 -11.28 -5.85
CA ALA A 76 -9.36 -11.20 -4.50
C ALA A 76 -8.35 -10.06 -4.36
N CYS A 77 -7.49 -9.85 -5.37
CA CYS A 77 -6.56 -8.71 -5.40
C CYS A 77 -7.30 -7.36 -5.40
N LEU A 78 -8.38 -7.22 -6.17
CA LEU A 78 -9.23 -6.02 -6.17
C LEU A 78 -9.87 -5.78 -4.80
N SER A 79 -10.38 -6.84 -4.16
CA SER A 79 -10.95 -6.76 -2.81
C SER A 79 -9.89 -6.32 -1.78
N CYS A 80 -8.69 -6.89 -1.85
CA CYS A 80 -7.56 -6.47 -1.03
C CYS A 80 -7.13 -5.03 -1.30
N LEU A 81 -7.09 -4.58 -2.55
CA LEU A 81 -6.77 -3.20 -2.89
C LEU A 81 -7.76 -2.22 -2.24
N GLN A 82 -9.06 -2.51 -2.26
CA GLN A 82 -10.07 -1.69 -1.58
C GLN A 82 -9.83 -1.64 -0.08
N GLN A 83 -9.51 -2.77 0.54
CA GLN A 83 -9.19 -2.83 1.96
C GLN A 83 -7.93 -2.00 2.28
N VAL A 84 -6.86 -2.13 1.50
CA VAL A 84 -5.63 -1.34 1.69
C VAL A 84 -5.92 0.16 1.56
N LYS A 85 -6.72 0.59 0.57
CA LYS A 85 -7.13 1.99 0.40
C LYS A 85 -7.90 2.51 1.62
N GLN A 86 -8.81 1.72 2.17
CA GLN A 86 -9.55 2.07 3.38
C GLN A 86 -8.62 2.25 4.57
N GLU A 87 -7.72 1.29 4.79
CA GLU A 87 -6.76 1.34 5.91
C GLU A 87 -5.77 2.50 5.77
N TYR A 88 -5.32 2.77 4.54
CA TYR A 88 -4.49 3.91 4.20
C TYR A 88 -5.20 5.23 4.53
N SER A 89 -6.45 5.40 4.10
CA SER A 89 -7.24 6.61 4.35
C SER A 89 -7.45 6.86 5.86
N LEU A 90 -7.71 5.78 6.62
CA LEU A 90 -7.81 5.85 8.08
C LEU A 90 -6.49 6.20 8.77
N ALA A 91 -5.36 5.72 8.25
CA ALA A 91 -4.04 6.08 8.76
C ALA A 91 -3.71 7.55 8.45
N LYS A 92 -3.99 7.99 7.21
CA LYS A 92 -3.79 9.37 6.74
C LYS A 92 -4.54 10.37 7.61
N SER A 93 -5.83 10.13 7.83
CA SER A 93 -6.70 10.99 8.64
C SER A 93 -6.32 11.09 10.13
N LYS A 94 -5.40 10.24 10.62
CA LYS A 94 -4.94 10.22 12.02
C LYS A 94 -3.53 10.78 12.21
N LEU A 95 -2.74 10.82 11.14
CA LEU A 95 -1.31 11.11 11.17
C LEU A 95 -0.96 12.38 10.40
N GLU A 96 -1.83 12.82 9.48
CA GLU A 96 -1.92 14.19 8.96
C GLU A 96 -3.01 14.97 9.71
#